data_AF-A0AAU5K6L1-F1
#
_entry.id   AF-A0AAU5K6L1-F1
#
_cell.length_a   1.000
_cell.length_b   1.000
_cell.length_c   1.000
_cell.angle_alpha   90.00
_cell.angle_beta   90.00
_cell.angle_gamma   90.00
#
_symmetry.space_group_name_H-M   'P 1'
#
loop_
_entity.id
_entity.type
_entity.pdbx_description
1 polymer ?
#
loop_
_entity_poly.entity_id
_entity_poly.type
_entity_poly.pdbx_seq_one_letter_code
_entity_poly.pdbx_strand_id
1 'polypeptide(L)'
;MTLAAEVLPTLADIGAGRLPEPPEANDGNPWAAGDYWLYCGRTSVRVLWLGPVTAAGGITAGLLACADCISTLHGKAVAAMAKRDSRRTEPTHRAWHVDMAAVRARFARRDRVTNPDAHQNGIHLAA
;
A
#
# COMPACT_ATOMS: atom_id res chain seq x y z
N MET A 1 5.79 -26.37 -33.95
CA MET A 1 6.29 -26.23 -32.56
C MET A 1 7.42 -25.22 -32.60
N THR A 2 7.13 -23.94 -32.37
CA THR A 2 8.08 -22.83 -32.55
C THR A 2 8.06 -22.02 -31.26
N LEU A 3 9.04 -22.24 -30.39
CA LEU A 3 9.06 -21.63 -29.04
C LEU A 3 10.47 -21.27 -28.54
N ALA A 4 11.50 -21.34 -29.39
CA ALA A 4 12.88 -21.08 -28.98
C ALA A 4 13.58 -19.95 -29.78
N ALA A 5 12.99 -19.46 -30.88
CA ALA A 5 13.70 -18.60 -31.83
C ALA A 5 13.78 -17.12 -31.41
N GLU A 6 12.92 -16.64 -30.50
CA GLU A 6 12.86 -15.21 -30.18
C GLU A 6 13.75 -14.77 -29.00
N VAL A 7 14.26 -15.71 -28.20
CA VAL A 7 15.05 -15.38 -26.98
C VAL A 7 16.55 -15.19 -27.29
N LEU A 8 17.06 -15.84 -28.33
CA LEU A 8 18.48 -15.89 -28.69
C LEU A 8 19.11 -14.59 -29.26
N PRO A 9 18.45 -13.74 -30.07
CA PRO A 9 19.12 -12.58 -30.65
C PRO A 9 19.53 -11.54 -29.59
N THR A 10 18.72 -11.36 -28.55
CA THR A 10 18.95 -10.39 -27.47
C THR A 10 20.26 -10.60 -26.71
N LEU A 11 20.70 -11.85 -26.52
CA LEU A 11 21.93 -12.15 -25.79
C LEU A 11 23.19 -11.92 -26.64
N ALA A 12 23.11 -12.18 -27.96
CA ALA A 12 24.19 -11.92 -28.89
C ALA A 12 24.46 -10.41 -29.04
N ASP A 13 23.39 -9.61 -29.09
CA ASP A 13 23.47 -8.14 -29.17
C ASP A 13 24.08 -7.52 -27.91
N ILE A 14 23.77 -8.04 -26.72
CA ILE A 14 24.44 -7.65 -25.46
C ILE A 14 25.94 -7.97 -25.52
N GLY A 15 26.32 -9.14 -26.05
CA GLY A 15 27.72 -9.53 -26.27
C GLY A 15 28.46 -8.61 -27.25
N ALA A 16 27.74 -8.00 -28.19
CA ALA A 16 28.25 -6.99 -29.12
C ALA A 16 28.20 -5.55 -28.56
N GLY A 17 27.79 -5.36 -27.31
CA GLY A 17 27.70 -4.04 -26.66
C GLY A 17 26.48 -3.21 -27.06
N ARG A 18 25.50 -3.79 -27.77
CA ARG A 18 24.26 -3.11 -28.13
C ARG A 18 23.26 -3.27 -26.98
N LEU A 19 22.98 -2.18 -26.27
CA LEU A 19 21.97 -2.19 -25.21
C LEU A 19 20.56 -2.17 -25.83
N PRO A 20 19.56 -2.81 -25.19
CA PRO A 20 18.16 -2.69 -25.57
C PRO A 20 17.70 -1.24 -25.52
N GLU A 21 16.83 -0.87 -26.47
CA GLU A 21 16.20 0.44 -26.47
C GLU A 21 15.27 0.60 -25.26
N PRO A 22 15.13 1.82 -24.71
CA PRO A 22 14.15 2.09 -23.66
C PRO A 22 12.71 1.76 -24.11
N PRO A 23 11.82 1.37 -23.19
CA PRO A 23 10.40 1.18 -23.47
C PRO A 23 9.73 2.45 -24.00
N GLU A 24 8.85 2.30 -24.99
CA GLU A 24 8.06 3.39 -25.56
C GLU A 24 6.57 3.22 -25.23
N ALA A 25 5.80 4.31 -25.12
CA ALA A 25 4.40 4.23 -24.69
C ALA A 25 3.49 3.32 -25.55
N ASN A 26 3.90 3.02 -26.79
CA ASN A 26 3.17 2.19 -27.74
C ASN A 26 3.85 0.85 -28.03
N ASP A 27 4.79 0.41 -27.18
CA ASP A 27 5.59 -0.81 -27.38
C ASP A 27 4.88 -2.12 -27.01
N GLY A 28 3.58 -2.07 -26.69
CA GLY A 28 2.80 -3.23 -26.28
C GLY A 28 2.95 -3.62 -24.81
N ASN A 29 3.78 -2.93 -24.02
CA ASN A 29 3.82 -3.11 -22.57
C ASN A 29 2.53 -2.58 -21.90
N PRO A 30 2.14 -3.13 -20.74
CA PRO A 30 0.95 -2.67 -20.01
C PRO A 30 1.23 -1.33 -19.31
N TRP A 31 1.23 -0.24 -20.08
CA TRP A 31 1.32 1.12 -19.55
C TRP A 31 0.02 1.50 -18.83
N ALA A 32 0.15 2.16 -17.68
CA ALA A 32 -0.97 2.69 -16.92
C ALA A 32 -0.81 4.19 -16.70
N ALA A 33 -1.93 4.91 -16.69
CA ALA A 33 -1.93 6.33 -16.31
C ALA A 33 -1.54 6.47 -14.83
N GLY A 34 -0.58 7.35 -14.56
CA GLY A 34 -0.09 7.61 -13.22
C GLY A 34 0.74 8.88 -13.16
N ASP A 35 1.01 9.33 -11.94
CA ASP A 35 1.92 10.45 -11.73
C ASP A 35 3.33 10.07 -12.17
N TYR A 36 4.10 11.05 -12.60
CA TYR A 36 5.54 10.90 -12.84
C TYR A 36 6.31 10.92 -11.49
N TRP A 37 7.28 10.03 -11.35
CA TRP A 37 8.10 9.85 -10.11
C TRP A 37 9.59 10.12 -10.30
N LEU A 38 10.06 10.39 -11.53
CA LEU A 38 11.49 10.45 -11.85
C LEU A 38 12.07 11.88 -11.76
N TYR A 39 13.37 12.02 -12.07
CA TYR A 39 14.24 13.13 -11.66
C TYR A 39 14.30 14.32 -12.64
N CYS A 40 14.88 15.43 -12.18
CA CYS A 40 14.98 16.70 -12.90
C CYS A 40 16.00 16.76 -14.06
N GLY A 41 16.75 15.69 -14.35
CA GLY A 41 17.71 15.64 -15.48
C GLY A 41 18.92 16.58 -15.40
N ARG A 42 19.12 17.32 -14.30
CA ARG A 42 20.24 18.26 -14.14
C ARG A 42 21.59 17.55 -14.06
N THR A 43 22.62 18.12 -14.69
CA THR A 43 24.01 17.65 -14.64
C THR A 43 24.84 18.43 -13.61
N SER A 44 25.98 17.86 -13.20
CA SER A 44 26.95 18.51 -12.29
C SER A 44 26.41 18.94 -10.91
N VAL A 45 25.37 18.26 -10.41
CA VAL A 45 24.81 18.47 -9.07
C VAL A 45 25.27 17.39 -8.10
N ARG A 46 25.28 17.70 -6.80
CA ARG A 46 25.48 16.68 -5.76
C ARG A 46 24.30 15.70 -5.75
N VAL A 47 24.61 14.41 -5.79
CA VAL A 47 23.62 13.33 -5.83
C VAL A 47 23.83 12.33 -4.69
N LEU A 48 22.75 11.69 -4.26
CA LEU A 48 22.74 10.57 -3.32
C LEU A 48 22.27 9.30 -4.02
N TRP A 49 22.85 8.17 -3.65
CA TRP A 49 22.40 6.84 -4.08
C TRP A 49 21.15 6.41 -3.30
N LEU A 50 20.09 6.06 -4.03
CA LEU A 50 18.80 5.64 -3.48
C LEU A 50 18.60 4.12 -3.50
N GLY A 51 19.26 3.42 -4.42
CA GLY A 51 19.11 1.97 -4.59
C GLY A 51 19.48 1.50 -5.99
N PRO A 52 19.42 0.18 -6.25
CA PRO A 52 19.54 -0.35 -7.60
C PRO A 52 18.25 -0.08 -8.41
N VAL A 53 18.41 0.12 -9.72
CA VAL A 53 17.33 0.15 -10.71
C VAL A 53 17.64 -0.85 -11.81
N THR A 54 16.62 -1.56 -12.28
CA THR A 54 16.73 -2.45 -13.45
C THR A 54 15.91 -1.84 -14.58
N ALA A 55 16.56 -1.55 -15.70
CA ALA A 55 15.94 -1.09 -16.93
C ALA A 55 15.63 -2.28 -17.86
N ALA A 56 15.03 -1.99 -19.02
CA ALA A 56 14.72 -3.00 -20.03
C ALA A 56 15.95 -3.84 -20.42
N GLY A 57 15.70 -5.11 -20.75
CA GLY A 57 16.71 -6.13 -21.06
C GLY A 57 17.74 -6.38 -19.97
N GLY A 58 17.38 -6.18 -18.69
CA GLY A 58 18.15 -6.66 -17.54
C GLY A 58 19.31 -5.76 -17.11
N ILE A 59 19.42 -4.56 -17.69
CA ILE A 59 20.46 -3.59 -17.32
C ILE A 59 20.22 -3.11 -15.89
N THR A 60 21.20 -3.29 -15.01
CA THR A 60 21.12 -2.82 -13.62
C THR A 60 22.09 -1.66 -13.36
N ALA A 61 21.61 -0.59 -12.74
CA ALA A 61 22.39 0.61 -12.43
C ALA A 61 22.03 1.19 -11.05
N GLY A 62 22.83 2.14 -10.57
CA GLY A 62 22.51 2.91 -9.36
C GLY A 62 21.55 4.04 -9.65
N LEU A 63 20.49 4.16 -8.85
CA LEU A 63 19.53 5.25 -8.91
C LEU A 63 20.05 6.43 -8.10
N LEU A 64 20.54 7.46 -8.79
CA LEU A 64 21.12 8.65 -8.19
C LEU A 64 20.17 9.85 -8.30
N ALA A 65 20.04 10.64 -7.24
CA ALA A 65 19.15 11.80 -7.23
C ALA A 65 19.74 12.98 -6.44
N CYS A 66 19.44 14.21 -6.88
CA CYS A 66 19.74 15.41 -6.09
C CYS A 66 18.69 15.64 -4.98
N ALA A 67 19.00 16.52 -4.02
CA ALA A 67 18.17 16.80 -2.86
C ALA A 67 16.71 17.15 -3.19
N ASP A 68 16.48 18.04 -4.17
CA ASP A 68 15.11 18.45 -4.56
C ASP A 68 14.28 17.29 -5.09
N CYS A 69 14.90 16.41 -5.89
CA CYS A 69 14.23 15.23 -6.40
C CYS A 69 13.92 14.22 -5.30
N ILE A 70 14.83 14.05 -4.34
CA ILE A 70 14.61 13.17 -3.18
C ILE A 70 13.43 13.69 -2.35
N SER A 71 13.35 14.99 -2.11
CA SER A 71 12.22 15.60 -1.40
C SER A 71 10.89 15.34 -2.11
N THR A 72 10.87 15.51 -3.43
CA THR A 72 9.67 15.28 -4.25
C THR A 72 9.27 13.80 -4.24
N LEU A 73 10.24 12.90 -4.43
CA LEU A 73 10.04 11.46 -4.41
C LEU A 73 9.54 10.98 -3.05
N HIS A 74 10.12 11.48 -1.96
CA HIS A 74 9.71 11.15 -0.59
C HIS A 74 8.25 11.53 -0.34
N GLY A 75 7.85 12.76 -0.70
CA GLY A 75 6.46 13.19 -0.56
C GLY A 75 5.48 12.31 -1.34
N LYS A 76 5.81 11.96 -2.59
CA LYS A 76 5.01 11.04 -3.41
C LYS A 76 4.91 9.64 -2.78
N ALA A 77 6.03 9.12 -2.27
CA ALA A 77 6.09 7.80 -1.62
C ALA A 77 5.20 7.76 -0.36
N VAL A 78 5.30 8.77 0.50
CA VAL A 78 4.47 8.88 1.71
C VAL A 78 2.98 8.95 1.34
N ALA A 79 2.61 9.79 0.36
CA ALA A 79 1.22 9.90 -0.10
C ALA A 79 0.68 8.59 -0.68
N ALA A 80 1.49 7.87 -1.46
CA ALA A 80 1.10 6.57 -2.02
C ALA A 80 0.89 5.51 -0.94
N MET A 81 1.75 5.49 0.09
CA MET A 81 1.57 4.61 1.25
C MET A 81 0.28 4.92 2.00
N ALA A 82 0.05 6.18 2.33
CA ALA A 82 -1.19 6.60 3.01
C ALA A 82 -2.46 6.20 2.22
N LYS A 83 -2.45 6.37 0.89
CA LYS A 83 -3.56 5.96 0.01
C LYS A 83 -3.77 4.44 -0.03
N ARG A 84 -2.70 3.65 0.07
CA ARG A 84 -2.81 2.18 0.16
C ARG A 84 -3.41 1.75 1.49
N ASP A 85 -2.95 2.36 2.57
CA ASP A 85 -3.46 2.08 3.91
C ASP A 85 -4.94 2.46 4.01
N SER A 86 -5.34 3.62 3.50
CA SER A 86 -6.75 4.02 3.50
C SER A 86 -7.65 3.05 2.70
N ARG A 87 -7.17 2.50 1.58
CA ARG A 87 -7.88 1.47 0.81
C ARG A 87 -7.97 0.13 1.54
N ARG A 88 -6.97 -0.20 2.36
CA ARG A 88 -6.98 -1.41 3.19
C ARG A 88 -7.90 -1.24 4.41
N THR A 89 -7.97 -0.04 4.97
CA THR A 89 -8.82 0.29 6.12
C THR A 89 -10.25 0.67 5.71
N GLU A 90 -10.50 0.84 4.40
CA GLU A 90 -11.84 1.05 3.86
C GLU A 90 -12.73 -0.10 4.37
N PRO A 91 -13.73 0.19 5.23
CA PRO A 91 -14.49 -0.86 5.87
C PRO A 91 -15.20 -1.65 4.77
N THR A 92 -14.92 -2.95 4.67
CA THR A 92 -15.97 -3.87 4.25
C THR A 92 -17.20 -3.50 5.08
N HIS A 93 -18.22 -2.93 4.44
CA HIS A 93 -19.41 -2.38 5.07
C HIS A 93 -20.32 -3.53 5.58
N ARG A 94 -19.73 -4.41 6.41
CA ARG A 94 -20.35 -5.47 7.20
C ARG A 94 -19.48 -5.67 8.45
N ALA A 95 -20.11 -5.41 9.60
CA ALA A 95 -19.64 -5.62 10.97
C ALA A 95 -18.52 -4.66 11.40
N TRP A 96 -18.67 -3.82 12.43
CA TRP A 96 -19.28 -4.10 13.74
C TRP A 96 -20.03 -2.89 14.29
N HIS A 97 -21.37 -2.94 14.32
CA HIS A 97 -22.07 -2.26 15.40
C HIS A 97 -22.08 -3.22 16.58
N VAL A 98 -21.26 -2.96 17.59
CA VAL A 98 -21.56 -3.54 18.91
C VAL A 98 -22.88 -2.92 19.32
N ASP A 99 -23.95 -3.72 19.26
CA ASP A 99 -25.24 -3.31 19.77
C ASP A 99 -25.11 -3.18 21.29
N MET A 100 -24.84 -1.95 21.74
CA MET A 100 -24.70 -1.62 23.15
C MET A 100 -25.99 -1.89 23.94
N ALA A 101 -27.15 -1.94 23.28
CA ALA A 101 -28.39 -2.38 23.92
C ALA A 101 -28.36 -3.88 24.21
N ALA A 102 -27.87 -4.70 23.28
CA ALA A 102 -27.68 -6.14 23.49
C ALA A 102 -26.62 -6.44 24.57
N VAL A 103 -25.53 -5.66 24.63
CA VAL A 103 -24.52 -5.75 25.68
C VAL A 103 -25.11 -5.40 27.04
N ARG A 104 -25.83 -4.26 27.15
CA ARG A 104 -26.52 -3.85 28.38
C ARG A 104 -27.55 -4.87 28.85
N ALA A 105 -28.33 -5.45 27.94
CA ALA A 105 -29.30 -6.50 28.26
C ALA A 105 -28.62 -7.77 28.80
N ARG A 106 -27.41 -8.10 28.33
CA ARG A 106 -26.64 -9.25 28.82
C ARG A 106 -26.10 -9.03 30.24
N PHE A 107 -25.67 -7.80 30.56
CA PHE A 107 -25.30 -7.43 31.94
C PHE A 107 -26.51 -7.44 32.88
N ALA A 108 -27.63 -6.83 32.49
CA ALA A 108 -28.86 -6.82 33.31
C ALA A 108 -29.41 -8.24 33.58
N ARG A 109 -29.28 -9.17 32.62
CA ARG A 109 -29.64 -10.58 32.84
C ARG A 109 -28.69 -11.28 33.81
N ARG A 110 -27.39 -10.93 33.81
CA ARG A 110 -26.39 -11.51 34.70
C ARG A 110 -26.58 -11.03 36.14
N ASP A 111 -26.96 -9.77 36.33
CA ASP A 111 -27.29 -9.20 37.64
C ASP A 111 -28.58 -9.81 38.22
N ARG A 112 -29.58 -10.08 37.36
CA ARG A 112 -30.83 -10.76 37.77
C ARG A 112 -30.62 -12.21 38.21
N VAL A 113 -29.70 -12.94 37.57
CA VAL A 113 -29.39 -14.33 37.96
C VAL A 113 -28.63 -14.39 39.29
N THR A 114 -27.90 -13.33 39.64
CA THR A 114 -27.07 -13.29 40.86
C THR A 114 -27.77 -12.69 42.07
N ASN A 115 -28.91 -12.02 41.91
CA ASN A 115 -29.72 -11.52 43.02
C ASN A 115 -31.24 -11.59 42.72
N PRO A 116 -31.91 -12.73 42.98
CA PRO A 116 -33.34 -12.90 42.70
C PRO A 116 -34.28 -12.23 43.74
N ASP A 117 -33.78 -11.78 44.90
CA ASP A 117 -34.63 -11.46 46.06
C ASP A 117 -34.86 -9.96 46.36
N ALA A 118 -34.50 -9.05 45.45
CA ALA A 118 -34.62 -7.60 45.68
C ALA A 118 -36.06 -7.02 45.53
N HIS A 119 -37.13 -7.80 45.80
CA HIS A 119 -38.52 -7.30 45.67
C HIS A 119 -39.42 -7.52 46.91
N GLN A 120 -38.88 -7.86 48.07
CA GLN A 120 -39.63 -7.70 49.32
C GLN A 120 -38.79 -6.90 50.30
N ASN A 121 -39.13 -5.62 50.49
CA ASN A 121 -39.18 -4.97 51.81
C ASN A 121 -39.63 -3.51 51.62
N GLY A 122 -40.93 -3.36 51.43
CA GLY A 122 -41.63 -2.09 51.50
C GLY A 122 -42.62 -2.09 52.66
N ILE A 123 -42.27 -1.29 53.68
CA ILE A 123 -43.16 -0.53 54.56
C ILE A 123 -43.90 -1.31 55.68
N HIS A 124 -43.35 -1.24 56.90
CA HIS A 124 -44.17 -1.14 58.11
C HIS A 124 -43.91 0.25 58.72
N LEU A 125 -44.86 1.17 58.52
CA LEU A 125 -45.00 2.39 59.31
C LEU A 125 -45.95 2.05 60.47
N ALA A 126 -45.47 2.09 61.70
CA ALA A 126 -46.31 2.09 62.90
C ALA A 126 -46.23 3.49 63.53
N ALA A 127 -47.42 4.00 63.88
CA ALA A 127 -47.69 5.27 64.54
C ALA A 127 -47.23 5.31 66.00
#